data_AF-A0A7S4F856-F1
#
_entry.id   AF-A0A7S4F856-F1
#
_cell.length_a   1.000
_cell.length_b   1.000
_cell.length_c   1.000
_cell.angle_alpha   90.00
_cell.angle_beta   90.00
_cell.angle_gamma   90.00
#
_symmetry.space_group_name_H-M   'P 1'
#
loop_
_entity.id
_entity.type
_entity.pdbx_description
1 polymer ?
#
loop_
_entity_poly.entity_id
_entity_poly.type
_entity_poly.pdbx_seq_one_letter_code
_entity_poly.pdbx_strand_id
1 'polypeptide(L)'
;PPPPPPPPPPPPSSPVGPCVDVIATMDVKAWGNEIIWEVRLDGEALLSSPGYTANGVYTSEACLPEGTVLVYTEDTWGDGWHDGSLTFTRKADNAVINTFTIINGRGQTEEPMEIVQAEPVPPSPPMPPPALPPSPPSACVPTTVEIKTPRYWAYEMGYTIDGTITHQSSDLITSNRPMTNSNQFKNNKLFLHTICLGFGEHSIELFDSYGDGWDNGYLSVFDPAGGNSLLSPKTVTSYQAGPYSFMLAETQFSVLEEPITLQPKTTPRPP
;
A
#
# COMPACT_ATOMS: atom_id res chain seq x y z
N PRO A 1 37.56 -60.24 23.53
CA PRO A 1 37.05 -58.86 23.47
C PRO A 1 35.88 -58.77 22.48
N PRO A 2 34.70 -58.29 22.89
CA PRO A 2 33.62 -58.04 21.96
C PRO A 2 34.03 -56.94 20.95
N PRO A 3 33.57 -57.00 19.70
CA PRO A 3 33.83 -55.95 18.73
C PRO A 3 33.26 -54.62 19.23
N PRO A 4 33.92 -53.49 18.95
CA PRO A 4 33.40 -52.19 19.32
C PRO A 4 32.02 -51.98 18.66
N PRO A 5 31.09 -51.31 19.35
CA PRO A 5 29.78 -51.02 18.79
C PRO A 5 29.92 -50.22 17.49
N PRO A 6 29.02 -50.43 16.51
CA PRO A 6 29.04 -49.67 15.28
C PRO A 6 28.90 -48.17 15.59
N PRO A 7 29.52 -47.29 14.77
CA PRO A 7 29.34 -45.85 14.92
C PRO A 7 27.85 -45.52 14.86
N PRO A 8 27.39 -44.51 15.61
CA PRO A 8 26.02 -44.01 15.46
C PRO A 8 25.80 -43.60 13.99
N PRO A 9 24.58 -43.80 13.45
CA PRO A 9 24.26 -43.35 12.11
C PRO A 9 24.57 -41.85 11.98
N PRO A 10 25.11 -41.40 10.85
CA PRO A 10 25.29 -39.97 10.62
C PRO A 10 23.92 -39.28 10.81
N PRO A 11 23.89 -38.06 11.39
CA PRO A 11 22.66 -37.28 11.43
C PRO A 11 22.11 -37.17 10.00
N PRO A 12 20.78 -37.21 9.80
CA PRO A 12 20.20 -37.06 8.48
C PRO A 12 20.80 -35.80 7.83
N SER A 13 21.51 -36.02 6.73
CA SER A 13 22.09 -34.95 5.94
C SER A 13 20.94 -34.14 5.37
N SER A 14 20.63 -33.01 5.99
CA SER A 14 19.70 -32.04 5.45
C SER A 14 20.20 -31.62 4.06
N PRO A 15 19.48 -31.92 2.97
CA PRO A 15 19.82 -31.37 1.67
C PRO A 15 19.25 -29.95 1.63
N VAL A 16 19.87 -29.02 2.35
CA VAL A 16 19.42 -27.62 2.33
C VAL A 16 20.00 -26.98 1.08
N GLY A 17 19.32 -27.21 -0.06
CA GLY A 17 19.22 -26.17 -1.07
C GLY A 17 18.57 -24.92 -0.45
N PRO A 18 18.64 -23.75 -1.10
CA PRO A 18 17.96 -22.57 -0.59
C PRO A 18 16.46 -22.88 -0.48
N CYS A 19 15.91 -22.75 0.74
CA CYS A 19 14.50 -22.97 1.01
C CYS A 19 13.92 -21.72 1.67
N VAL A 20 12.64 -21.50 1.45
CA VAL A 20 11.87 -20.38 1.94
C VAL A 20 11.06 -20.85 3.14
N ASP A 21 11.25 -20.19 4.28
CA ASP A 21 10.44 -20.43 5.47
C ASP A 21 9.00 -19.93 5.25
N VAL A 22 8.04 -20.85 5.34
CA VAL A 22 6.62 -20.61 5.11
C VAL A 22 5.81 -21.04 6.33
N ILE A 23 4.76 -20.27 6.64
CA ILE A 23 3.72 -20.60 7.61
C ILE A 23 2.43 -20.94 6.84
N ALA A 24 1.94 -22.15 7.01
CA ALA A 24 0.61 -22.57 6.59
C ALA A 24 -0.37 -22.31 7.75
N THR A 25 -1.35 -21.42 7.53
CA THR A 25 -2.39 -21.08 8.50
C THR A 25 -3.72 -21.66 8.03
N MET A 26 -4.25 -22.62 8.78
CA MET A 26 -5.56 -23.20 8.54
C MET A 26 -6.60 -22.56 9.47
N ASP A 27 -7.54 -21.82 8.92
CA ASP A 27 -8.72 -21.30 9.61
C ASP A 27 -9.88 -22.27 9.43
N VAL A 28 -10.24 -22.96 10.50
CA VAL A 28 -11.27 -24.00 10.54
C VAL A 28 -12.55 -23.43 11.13
N LYS A 29 -13.65 -23.55 10.37
CA LYS A 29 -14.99 -23.18 10.85
C LYS A 29 -15.70 -24.39 11.44
N ALA A 30 -16.31 -25.22 10.61
CA ALA A 30 -16.92 -26.47 11.01
C ALA A 30 -15.98 -27.66 10.72
N TRP A 31 -16.25 -28.79 11.39
CA TRP A 31 -15.77 -30.13 11.05
C TRP A 31 -14.30 -30.28 10.65
N GLY A 32 -13.38 -29.70 11.45
CA GLY A 32 -11.94 -29.77 11.17
C GLY A 32 -11.35 -31.18 10.96
N ASN A 33 -12.01 -32.25 11.41
CA ASN A 33 -11.61 -33.62 11.16
C ASN A 33 -11.75 -34.07 9.69
N GLU A 34 -12.36 -33.27 8.82
CA GLU A 34 -12.50 -33.55 7.38
C GLU A 34 -11.44 -32.91 6.50
N ILE A 35 -10.73 -31.93 7.05
CA ILE A 35 -9.82 -31.06 6.33
C ILE A 35 -8.48 -31.79 6.22
N ILE A 36 -8.09 -32.09 4.99
CA ILE A 36 -6.78 -32.65 4.66
C ILE A 36 -6.13 -31.72 3.66
N TRP A 37 -4.83 -31.47 3.83
CA TRP A 37 -4.02 -30.82 2.80
C TRP A 37 -2.59 -31.29 2.89
N GLU A 38 -1.88 -31.23 1.76
CA GLU A 38 -0.49 -31.65 1.66
C GLU A 38 0.24 -30.83 0.58
N VAL A 39 1.42 -30.33 0.92
CA VAL A 39 2.34 -29.70 -0.01
C VAL A 39 3.29 -30.78 -0.53
N ARG A 40 3.37 -30.93 -1.85
CA ARG A 40 4.18 -31.93 -2.53
C ARG A 40 5.15 -31.30 -3.52
N LEU A 41 6.29 -31.95 -3.69
CA LEU A 41 7.19 -31.73 -4.81
C LEU A 41 7.61 -33.09 -5.37
N ASP A 42 7.47 -33.27 -6.68
CA ASP A 42 7.81 -34.52 -7.37
C ASP A 42 7.18 -35.80 -6.76
N GLY A 43 6.00 -35.65 -6.16
CA GLY A 43 5.25 -36.74 -5.52
C GLY A 43 5.62 -37.02 -4.06
N GLU A 44 6.63 -36.33 -3.51
CA GLU A 44 7.03 -36.43 -2.10
C GLU A 44 6.33 -35.36 -1.25
N ALA A 45 5.83 -35.75 -0.08
CA ALA A 45 5.18 -34.85 0.87
C ALA A 45 6.23 -34.02 1.63
N LEU A 46 6.16 -32.69 1.49
CA LEU A 46 7.02 -31.74 2.18
C LEU A 46 6.40 -31.20 3.47
N LEU A 47 5.08 -31.04 3.48
CA LEU A 47 4.30 -30.59 4.63
C LEU A 47 2.88 -31.14 4.52
N SER A 48 2.34 -31.68 5.61
CA SER A 48 0.98 -32.24 5.62
C SER A 48 0.17 -31.65 6.77
N SER A 49 -1.14 -31.55 6.58
CA SER A 49 -2.08 -31.09 7.59
C SER A 49 -2.04 -31.98 8.83
N PRO A 50 -1.89 -31.42 10.04
CA PRO A 50 -2.27 -32.12 11.26
C PRO A 50 -3.79 -32.31 11.34
N GLY A 51 -4.24 -33.10 12.32
CA GLY A 51 -5.67 -33.20 12.62
C GLY A 51 -6.21 -31.94 13.28
N TYR A 52 -7.39 -31.49 12.87
CA TYR A 52 -8.01 -30.26 13.39
C TYR A 52 -9.32 -30.52 14.14
N THR A 53 -9.68 -29.56 14.99
CA THR A 53 -11.02 -29.46 15.59
C THR A 53 -11.74 -28.22 15.06
N ALA A 54 -13.07 -28.19 15.17
CA ALA A 54 -13.88 -27.06 14.70
C ALA A 54 -13.55 -25.75 15.44
N ASN A 55 -13.80 -24.61 14.78
CA ASN A 55 -13.66 -23.25 15.28
C ASN A 55 -12.26 -22.90 15.80
N GLY A 56 -11.22 -23.28 15.05
CA GLY A 56 -9.83 -23.11 15.43
C GLY A 56 -8.96 -22.55 14.30
N VAL A 57 -7.89 -21.86 14.67
CA VAL A 57 -6.84 -21.45 13.74
C VAL A 57 -5.56 -22.20 14.09
N TYR A 58 -4.98 -22.86 13.11
CA TYR A 58 -3.81 -23.73 13.28
C TYR A 58 -2.69 -23.28 12.35
N THR A 59 -1.46 -23.29 12.86
CA THR A 59 -0.28 -22.91 12.06
C THR A 59 0.70 -24.07 11.99
N SER A 60 1.18 -24.38 10.80
CA SER A 60 2.29 -25.31 10.57
C SER A 60 3.39 -24.58 9.82
N GLU A 61 4.64 -24.81 10.20
CA GLU A 61 5.79 -24.15 9.58
C GLU A 61 6.62 -25.18 8.82
N ALA A 62 7.12 -24.79 7.65
CA ALA A 62 8.03 -25.62 6.86
C ALA A 62 9.02 -24.75 6.07
N CYS A 63 10.19 -25.31 5.78
CA CYS A 63 11.10 -24.74 4.79
C CYS A 63 10.82 -25.41 3.45
N LEU A 64 10.20 -24.68 2.52
CA LEU A 64 9.84 -25.19 1.20
C LEU A 64 10.90 -24.80 0.17
N PRO A 65 11.28 -25.69 -0.77
CA PRO A 65 12.21 -25.34 -1.83
C PRO A 65 11.63 -24.24 -2.72
N GLU A 66 12.50 -23.40 -3.28
CA GLU A 66 12.10 -22.43 -4.30
C GLU A 66 11.59 -23.11 -5.58
N GLY A 67 10.67 -22.43 -6.26
CA GLY A 67 10.01 -22.91 -7.46
C GLY A 67 8.56 -23.30 -7.21
N THR A 68 7.97 -24.04 -8.16
CA THR A 68 6.57 -24.46 -8.08
C THR A 68 6.44 -25.77 -7.30
N VAL A 69 5.67 -25.73 -6.22
CA VAL A 69 5.20 -26.92 -5.49
C VAL A 69 3.71 -27.15 -5.79
N LEU A 70 3.21 -28.35 -5.53
CA LEU A 70 1.80 -28.66 -5.67
C LEU A 70 1.14 -28.71 -4.29
N VAL A 71 -0.01 -28.06 -4.14
CA VAL A 71 -0.82 -28.15 -2.92
C VAL A 71 -2.02 -29.03 -3.22
N TYR A 72 -2.06 -30.18 -2.58
CA TYR A 72 -3.22 -31.03 -2.52
C TYR A 72 -4.12 -30.56 -1.39
N THR A 73 -5.38 -30.29 -1.69
CA THR A 73 -6.43 -30.14 -0.68
C THR A 73 -7.38 -31.32 -0.75
N GLU A 74 -8.06 -31.64 0.34
CA GLU A 74 -9.12 -32.63 0.37
C GLU A 74 -10.12 -32.31 1.49
N ASP A 75 -11.38 -32.56 1.17
CA ASP A 75 -12.49 -32.62 2.09
C ASP A 75 -13.09 -34.03 2.03
N THR A 76 -12.97 -34.77 3.12
CA THR A 76 -13.41 -36.16 3.17
C THR A 76 -14.93 -36.36 3.06
N TRP A 77 -15.75 -35.34 3.39
CA TRP A 77 -17.22 -35.40 3.29
C TRP A 77 -17.74 -34.80 2.00
N GLY A 78 -17.03 -33.82 1.45
CA GLY A 78 -17.22 -33.31 0.10
C GLY A 78 -18.30 -32.24 -0.02
N ASP A 79 -18.61 -31.55 1.07
CA ASP A 79 -19.50 -30.38 1.13
C ASP A 79 -18.74 -29.05 1.35
N GLY A 80 -17.42 -29.11 1.35
CA GLY A 80 -16.51 -27.98 1.45
C GLY A 80 -16.06 -27.67 2.87
N TRP A 81 -15.17 -26.70 3.01
CA TRP A 81 -14.61 -26.31 4.30
C TRP A 81 -15.45 -25.25 5.05
N HIS A 82 -16.67 -24.98 4.60
CA HIS A 82 -17.64 -24.11 5.29
C HIS A 82 -17.07 -22.72 5.62
N ASP A 83 -16.53 -22.02 4.61
CA ASP A 83 -15.79 -20.75 4.75
C ASP A 83 -14.43 -20.85 5.47
N GLY A 84 -13.96 -22.07 5.71
CA GLY A 84 -12.58 -22.34 6.14
C GLY A 84 -11.58 -22.13 5.01
N SER A 85 -10.34 -21.78 5.37
CA SER A 85 -9.29 -21.47 4.39
C SER A 85 -7.90 -21.90 4.87
N LEU A 86 -7.05 -22.25 3.90
CA LEU A 86 -5.64 -22.53 4.09
C LEU A 86 -4.81 -21.42 3.45
N THR A 87 -4.13 -20.62 4.25
CA THR A 87 -3.29 -19.50 3.77
C THR A 87 -1.83 -19.80 4.01
N PHE A 88 -1.00 -19.66 2.96
CA PHE A 88 0.46 -19.75 3.07
C PHE A 88 1.06 -18.36 3.11
N THR A 89 1.93 -18.11 4.09
CA THR A 89 2.61 -16.82 4.29
C THR A 89 4.11 -17.02 4.40
N ARG A 90 4.89 -16.16 3.76
CA ARG A 90 6.35 -16.16 3.85
C ARG A 90 6.81 -15.52 5.15
N LYS A 91 7.70 -16.17 5.90
CA LYS A 91 8.17 -15.66 7.21
C LYS A 91 9.05 -14.43 7.10
N ALA A 92 9.77 -14.28 5.99
CA ALA A 92 10.74 -13.20 5.83
C ALA A 92 10.10 -11.79 5.82
N ASP A 93 8.90 -11.67 5.24
CA ASP A 93 8.22 -10.40 4.96
C ASP A 93 6.72 -10.42 5.32
N ASN A 94 6.20 -11.53 5.87
CA ASN A 94 4.77 -11.79 6.10
C ASN A 94 3.90 -11.67 4.83
N ALA A 95 4.49 -11.81 3.64
CA ALA A 95 3.74 -11.78 2.39
C ALA A 95 2.88 -13.04 2.25
N VAL A 96 1.60 -12.87 1.91
CA VAL A 96 0.72 -14.00 1.54
C VAL A 96 1.17 -14.55 0.19
N ILE A 97 1.52 -15.83 0.17
CA ILE A 97 1.95 -16.56 -1.03
C ILE A 97 0.72 -17.03 -1.81
N ASN A 98 -0.20 -17.73 -1.13
CA ASN A 98 -1.44 -18.21 -1.72
C ASN A 98 -2.49 -18.49 -0.64
N THR A 99 -3.76 -18.62 -1.03
CA THR A 99 -4.86 -19.04 -0.15
C THR A 99 -5.79 -20.00 -0.88
N PHE A 100 -6.12 -21.11 -0.23
CA PHE A 100 -6.97 -22.17 -0.76
C PHE A 100 -8.26 -22.30 0.05
N THR A 101 -9.36 -22.59 -0.65
CA THR A 101 -10.68 -22.84 -0.07
C THR A 101 -11.38 -23.93 -0.87
N ILE A 102 -12.14 -24.82 -0.21
CA ILE A 102 -13.03 -25.76 -0.88
C ILE A 102 -14.48 -25.33 -0.61
N ILE A 103 -15.22 -25.00 -1.68
CA ILE A 103 -16.61 -24.53 -1.58
C ILE A 103 -17.59 -25.69 -1.71
N ASN A 104 -17.31 -26.68 -2.57
CA ASN A 104 -18.14 -27.88 -2.77
C ASN A 104 -17.30 -29.05 -3.33
N GLY A 105 -17.69 -30.29 -3.01
CA GLY A 105 -17.03 -31.50 -3.48
C GLY A 105 -15.82 -31.89 -2.62
N ARG A 106 -15.29 -33.10 -2.81
CA ARG A 106 -14.14 -33.61 -2.02
C ARG A 106 -12.83 -32.84 -2.22
N GLY A 107 -12.83 -31.85 -3.12
CA GLY A 107 -11.74 -30.91 -3.33
C GLY A 107 -10.38 -31.53 -3.62
N GLN A 108 -10.32 -32.67 -4.33
CA GLN A 108 -9.08 -33.32 -4.76
C GLN A 108 -8.40 -32.54 -5.89
N THR A 109 -7.95 -31.32 -5.60
CA THR A 109 -7.27 -30.44 -6.54
C THR A 109 -5.82 -30.31 -6.12
N GLU A 110 -4.91 -30.65 -7.04
CA GLU A 110 -3.49 -30.31 -6.92
C GLU A 110 -3.28 -28.97 -7.63
N GLU A 111 -3.12 -27.90 -6.86
CA GLU A 111 -2.95 -26.55 -7.39
C GLU A 111 -1.49 -26.13 -7.27
N PRO A 112 -0.90 -25.53 -8.33
CA PRO A 112 0.47 -25.04 -8.27
C PRO A 112 0.57 -23.82 -7.34
N MET A 113 1.60 -23.81 -6.50
CA MET A 113 1.98 -22.69 -5.66
C MET A 113 3.44 -22.34 -5.94
N GLU A 114 3.69 -21.07 -6.27
CA GLU A 114 5.04 -20.59 -6.55
C GLU A 114 5.72 -20.10 -5.26
N ILE A 115 6.80 -20.77 -4.87
CA ILE A 115 7.65 -20.39 -3.75
C ILE A 115 8.83 -19.59 -4.30
N VAL A 116 8.85 -18.30 -3.96
CA VAL A 116 9.98 -17.42 -4.26
C VAL A 116 10.53 -16.83 -2.97
N GLN A 117 11.84 -16.58 -2.93
CA GLN A 117 12.43 -15.83 -1.82
C GLN A 117 11.83 -14.43 -1.74
N ALA A 118 11.88 -13.83 -0.55
CA ALA A 118 11.75 -12.39 -0.47
C ALA A 118 12.85 -11.77 -1.34
N GLU A 119 12.47 -10.81 -2.18
CA GLU A 119 13.47 -10.06 -2.92
C GLU A 119 14.47 -9.50 -1.89
N PRO A 120 15.79 -9.69 -2.10
CA PRO A 120 16.76 -9.13 -1.18
C PRO A 120 16.47 -7.63 -1.13
N VAL A 121 16.20 -7.12 0.07
CA VAL A 121 16.06 -5.69 0.28
C VAL A 121 17.30 -5.08 -0.38
N PRO A 122 17.14 -4.24 -1.41
CA PRO A 122 18.28 -3.72 -2.14
C PRO A 122 19.24 -3.16 -1.11
N PRO A 123 20.55 -3.46 -1.23
CA PRO A 123 21.53 -3.01 -0.24
C PRO A 123 21.26 -1.53 -0.04
N SER A 124 21.09 -1.14 1.23
CA SER A 124 20.90 0.27 1.56
C SER A 124 21.95 1.04 0.75
N PRO A 125 21.55 2.06 -0.02
CA PRO A 125 22.50 2.82 -0.82
C PRO A 125 23.69 3.17 0.07
N PRO A 126 24.93 3.08 -0.44
CA PRO A 126 26.14 3.30 0.35
C PRO A 126 25.92 4.50 1.24
N MET A 127 26.22 4.33 2.53
CA MET A 127 25.99 5.35 3.55
C MET A 127 26.40 6.69 2.95
N PRO A 128 25.47 7.66 2.83
CA PRO A 128 25.81 8.94 2.25
C PRO A 128 27.08 9.44 2.94
N PRO A 129 28.03 10.08 2.23
CA PRO A 129 29.09 10.82 2.89
C PRO A 129 28.47 11.61 4.05
N PRO A 130 29.15 11.70 5.22
CA PRO A 130 28.58 12.21 6.46
C PRO A 130 27.62 13.32 6.14
N ALA A 131 26.34 13.08 6.46
CA ALA A 131 25.24 13.89 5.97
C ALA A 131 25.70 15.35 6.02
N LEU A 132 25.67 16.02 4.85
CA LEU A 132 25.72 17.47 4.86
C LEU A 132 24.75 17.91 5.97
N PRO A 133 25.13 18.90 6.79
CA PRO A 133 24.26 19.39 7.86
C PRO A 133 22.83 19.45 7.34
N PRO A 134 21.84 18.98 8.12
CA PRO A 134 20.47 18.73 7.62
C PRO A 134 20.13 19.84 6.65
N SER A 135 19.84 19.46 5.39
CA SER A 135 19.39 20.42 4.41
C SER A 135 18.38 21.31 5.11
N PRO A 136 18.51 22.64 5.00
CA PRO A 136 17.62 23.55 5.70
C PRO A 136 16.19 23.04 5.47
N PRO A 137 15.33 23.03 6.51
CA PRO A 137 14.02 22.39 6.46
C PRO A 137 13.40 22.70 5.12
N SER A 138 12.99 21.66 4.37
CA SER A 138 12.31 21.80 3.08
C SER A 138 11.36 22.98 3.23
N ALA A 139 11.69 24.09 2.55
CA ALA A 139 11.02 25.35 2.85
C ALA A 139 9.52 25.08 2.71
N CYS A 140 8.72 25.45 3.72
CA CYS A 140 7.27 25.40 3.52
C CYS A 140 6.97 26.35 2.36
N VAL A 141 6.57 25.77 1.24
CA VAL A 141 6.10 26.48 0.07
C VAL A 141 4.57 26.57 0.22
N PRO A 142 3.99 27.76 0.48
CA PRO A 142 2.57 27.89 0.72
C PRO A 142 1.81 27.71 -0.60
N THR A 143 1.35 26.50 -0.88
CA THR A 143 0.66 26.13 -2.12
C THR A 143 -0.84 26.34 -1.97
N THR A 144 -1.49 26.90 -3.00
CA THR A 144 -2.93 27.18 -2.95
C THR A 144 -3.70 26.08 -3.66
N VAL A 145 -4.61 25.42 -2.94
CA VAL A 145 -5.59 24.49 -3.50
C VAL A 145 -6.91 25.23 -3.64
N GLU A 146 -7.41 25.34 -4.87
CA GLU A 146 -8.72 25.88 -5.18
C GLU A 146 -9.72 24.73 -5.33
N ILE A 147 -10.82 24.78 -4.60
CA ILE A 147 -11.90 23.81 -4.69
C ILE A 147 -13.20 24.55 -5.01
N LYS A 148 -13.77 24.27 -6.18
CA LYS A 148 -15.12 24.70 -6.52
C LYS A 148 -16.09 23.59 -6.21
N THR A 149 -17.09 23.89 -5.39
CA THR A 149 -18.11 22.91 -5.00
C THR A 149 -19.37 23.01 -5.86
N PRO A 150 -20.06 21.88 -6.10
CA PRO A 150 -21.32 21.85 -6.83
C PRO A 150 -22.42 22.62 -6.12
N ARG A 151 -23.53 22.84 -6.85
CA ARG A 151 -24.68 23.57 -6.33
C ARG A 151 -25.30 22.91 -5.10
N TYR A 152 -25.21 21.60 -5.00
CA TYR A 152 -25.68 20.79 -3.88
C TYR A 152 -24.69 19.66 -3.59
N TRP A 153 -24.81 19.01 -2.42
CA TRP A 153 -24.05 17.82 -2.03
C TRP A 153 -22.53 17.94 -1.94
N ALA A 154 -21.97 19.15 -1.85
CA ALA A 154 -20.54 19.38 -1.68
C ALA A 154 -19.91 18.64 -0.49
N TYR A 155 -20.71 18.26 0.51
CA TYR A 155 -20.25 17.49 1.67
C TYR A 155 -19.74 16.09 1.30
N GLU A 156 -19.98 15.60 0.08
CA GLU A 156 -19.47 14.33 -0.45
C GLU A 156 -18.07 14.40 -1.06
N MET A 157 -17.53 15.61 -1.25
CA MET A 157 -16.24 15.81 -1.88
C MET A 157 -15.11 15.61 -0.86
N GLY A 158 -14.07 14.86 -1.25
CA GLY A 158 -12.84 14.70 -0.47
C GLY A 158 -11.59 14.67 -1.34
N TYR A 159 -10.42 14.96 -0.76
CA TYR A 159 -9.13 14.77 -1.44
C TYR A 159 -7.97 14.51 -0.48
N THR A 160 -6.96 13.80 -0.98
CA THR A 160 -5.66 13.58 -0.34
C THR A 160 -4.56 14.31 -1.11
N ILE A 161 -3.49 14.66 -0.41
CA ILE A 161 -2.22 15.08 -1.02
C ILE A 161 -1.11 14.23 -0.38
N ASP A 162 -0.35 13.52 -1.20
CA ASP A 162 0.69 12.56 -0.77
C ASP A 162 0.17 11.56 0.28
N GLY A 163 -1.04 11.04 0.07
CA GLY A 163 -1.71 10.14 1.01
C GLY A 163 -2.19 10.80 2.31
N THR A 164 -1.90 12.08 2.54
CA THR A 164 -2.42 12.84 3.69
C THR A 164 -3.79 13.39 3.37
N ILE A 165 -4.79 12.95 4.14
CA ILE A 165 -6.16 13.44 4.05
C ILE A 165 -6.18 14.93 4.36
N THR A 166 -6.44 15.75 3.34
CA THR A 166 -6.48 17.21 3.48
C THR A 166 -7.92 17.68 3.69
N HIS A 167 -8.92 17.04 3.05
CA HIS A 167 -10.35 17.21 3.33
C HIS A 167 -11.13 15.90 3.12
N GLN A 168 -12.15 15.65 3.95
CA GLN A 168 -12.96 14.41 3.96
C GLN A 168 -14.43 14.65 3.60
N SER A 169 -15.00 13.70 2.86
CA SER A 169 -16.44 13.57 2.60
C SER A 169 -17.19 13.05 3.84
N SER A 170 -18.51 13.25 3.91
CA SER A 170 -19.29 12.85 5.09
C SER A 170 -19.38 11.35 5.32
N ASP A 171 -19.28 10.53 4.27
CA ASP A 171 -19.61 9.12 4.35
C ASP A 171 -18.78 8.26 3.38
N LEU A 172 -17.50 7.94 3.67
CA LEU A 172 -16.95 6.54 3.65
C LEU A 172 -15.40 6.36 3.56
N ILE A 173 -14.97 5.25 4.20
CA ILE A 173 -13.77 4.37 4.07
C ILE A 173 -12.36 4.88 4.40
N THR A 174 -12.03 4.99 5.69
CA THR A 174 -10.96 4.17 6.30
C THR A 174 -10.85 4.50 7.80
N SER A 175 -10.95 3.46 8.63
CA SER A 175 -10.38 3.38 9.98
C SER A 175 -10.89 4.36 11.05
N ASN A 176 -11.94 3.97 11.79
CA ASN A 176 -12.13 4.20 13.25
C ASN A 176 -11.70 5.56 13.86
N ARG A 177 -11.87 6.69 13.17
CA ARG A 177 -11.82 8.01 13.80
C ARG A 177 -13.14 8.75 13.55
N PRO A 178 -14.01 8.87 14.56
CA PRO A 178 -15.16 9.75 14.45
C PRO A 178 -14.64 11.19 14.49
N MET A 179 -14.86 11.96 13.43
CA MET A 179 -14.53 13.39 13.40
C MET A 179 -15.71 14.22 12.95
N THR A 180 -15.77 15.41 13.56
CA THR A 180 -16.93 16.26 13.77
C THR A 180 -17.30 17.11 12.54
N ASN A 181 -18.56 17.55 12.49
CA ASN A 181 -19.26 18.32 11.44
C ASN A 181 -18.60 19.62 10.91
N SER A 182 -17.32 19.91 11.19
CA SER A 182 -16.63 21.16 10.84
C SER A 182 -15.83 21.11 9.54
N ASN A 183 -15.48 19.93 9.01
CA ASN A 183 -14.54 19.81 7.88
C ASN A 183 -15.20 19.49 6.52
N GLN A 184 -16.53 19.53 6.46
CA GLN A 184 -17.30 19.32 5.23
C GLN A 184 -17.35 20.59 4.37
N PHE A 185 -17.19 20.41 3.06
CA PHE A 185 -17.42 21.47 2.11
C PHE A 185 -18.89 21.90 2.08
N LYS A 186 -19.10 23.21 1.95
CA LYS A 186 -20.45 23.77 1.77
C LYS A 186 -20.77 23.92 0.30
N ASN A 187 -22.03 23.74 -0.03
CA ASN A 187 -22.55 23.83 -1.39
C ASN A 187 -22.32 25.23 -1.99
N ASN A 188 -22.05 25.26 -3.30
CA ASN A 188 -21.92 26.45 -4.12
C ASN A 188 -20.91 27.47 -3.56
N LYS A 189 -19.71 26.98 -3.23
CA LYS A 189 -18.60 27.78 -2.70
C LYS A 189 -17.34 27.53 -3.50
N LEU A 190 -16.47 28.53 -3.46
CA LEU A 190 -15.08 28.41 -3.84
C LEU A 190 -14.26 28.45 -2.55
N PHE A 191 -13.50 27.40 -2.31
CA PHE A 191 -12.57 27.31 -1.18
C PHE A 191 -11.15 27.50 -1.69
N LEU A 192 -10.37 28.29 -0.97
CA LEU A 192 -8.94 28.47 -1.20
C LEU A 192 -8.22 28.02 0.06
N HIS A 193 -7.53 26.88 -0.02
CA HIS A 193 -6.74 26.36 1.08
C HIS A 193 -5.26 26.58 0.79
N THR A 194 -4.56 27.19 1.73
CA THR A 194 -3.11 27.31 1.66
C THR A 194 -2.48 26.20 2.49
N ILE A 195 -1.72 25.33 1.84
CA ILE A 195 -1.04 24.18 2.45
C ILE A 195 0.47 24.35 2.33
N CYS A 196 1.22 23.89 3.33
CA CYS A 196 2.68 23.84 3.26
C CYS A 196 3.11 22.57 2.54
N LEU A 197 3.70 22.70 1.35
CA LEU A 197 4.35 21.60 0.64
C LEU A 197 5.85 21.88 0.48
N GLY A 198 6.66 20.84 0.36
CA GLY A 198 8.06 20.97 0.00
C GLY A 198 8.23 21.23 -1.51
N PHE A 199 9.46 21.46 -1.95
CA PHE A 199 9.78 21.32 -3.37
C PHE A 199 9.81 19.84 -3.75
N GLY A 200 9.34 19.50 -4.95
CA GLY A 200 9.31 18.12 -5.44
C GLY A 200 8.03 17.74 -6.17
N GLU A 201 7.89 16.45 -6.43
CA GLU A 201 6.68 15.85 -6.99
C GLU A 201 5.68 15.55 -5.87
N HIS A 202 4.42 15.92 -6.12
CA HIS A 202 3.29 15.68 -5.22
C HIS A 202 2.17 14.99 -5.98
N SER A 203 1.36 14.22 -5.25
CA SER A 203 0.23 13.44 -5.80
C SER A 203 -1.09 13.81 -5.13
N ILE A 204 -2.17 13.90 -5.92
CA ILE A 204 -3.54 14.17 -5.44
C ILE A 204 -4.48 13.06 -5.84
N GLU A 205 -5.31 12.60 -4.89
CA GLU A 205 -6.46 11.73 -5.18
C GLU A 205 -7.75 12.42 -4.75
N LEU A 206 -8.80 12.24 -5.54
CA LEU A 206 -10.13 12.82 -5.32
C LEU A 206 -11.12 11.72 -4.96
N PHE A 207 -12.05 12.03 -4.07
CA PHE A 207 -13.05 11.09 -3.56
C PHE A 207 -14.45 11.69 -3.63
N ASP A 208 -15.41 10.83 -3.93
CA ASP A 208 -16.84 11.10 -3.91
C ASP A 208 -17.54 9.94 -3.19
N SER A 209 -18.16 10.24 -2.06
CA SER A 209 -18.80 9.20 -1.23
C SER A 209 -20.02 8.55 -1.87
N TYR A 210 -20.74 9.24 -2.76
CA TYR A 210 -21.97 8.72 -3.37
C TYR A 210 -21.75 8.16 -4.77
N GLY A 211 -20.61 8.48 -5.39
CA GLY A 211 -20.17 7.88 -6.63
C GLY A 211 -20.96 8.32 -7.86
N ASP A 212 -21.66 9.44 -7.78
CA ASP A 212 -22.40 10.09 -8.86
C ASP A 212 -21.64 11.29 -9.48
N GLY A 213 -20.47 11.60 -8.94
CA GLY A 213 -19.54 12.62 -9.40
C GLY A 213 -19.83 14.01 -8.83
N TRP A 214 -18.85 14.90 -8.92
CA TRP A 214 -18.91 16.22 -8.26
C TRP A 214 -19.77 17.29 -8.96
N ASP A 215 -20.63 16.95 -9.91
CA ASP A 215 -21.53 17.85 -10.66
C ASP A 215 -20.93 19.26 -10.98
N ASN A 216 -19.92 19.29 -11.86
CA ASN A 216 -19.16 20.50 -12.24
C ASN A 216 -18.29 21.13 -11.13
N GLY A 217 -18.19 20.49 -9.98
CA GLY A 217 -17.17 20.75 -8.97
C GLY A 217 -15.80 20.28 -9.43
N TYR A 218 -14.75 20.98 -8.99
CA TYR A 218 -13.38 20.68 -9.36
C TYR A 218 -12.38 21.07 -8.28
N LEU A 219 -11.17 20.53 -8.38
CA LEU A 219 -9.98 20.92 -7.63
C LEU A 219 -8.87 21.35 -8.59
N SER A 220 -8.22 22.47 -8.30
CA SER A 220 -7.04 22.97 -9.00
C SER A 220 -5.94 23.30 -8.00
N VAL A 221 -4.69 23.23 -8.42
CA VAL A 221 -3.54 23.62 -7.59
C VAL A 221 -2.80 24.76 -8.26
N PHE A 222 -2.47 25.77 -7.48
CA PHE A 222 -1.74 26.95 -7.90
C PHE A 222 -0.49 27.12 -7.05
N ASP A 223 0.49 27.77 -7.65
CA ASP A 223 1.70 28.17 -6.97
C ASP A 223 1.41 29.17 -5.81
N PRO A 224 2.40 29.42 -4.95
CA PRO A 224 2.28 30.33 -3.82
C PRO A 224 1.98 31.78 -4.15
N ALA A 225 2.31 32.21 -5.37
CA ALA A 225 1.98 33.53 -5.87
C ALA A 225 0.53 33.61 -6.41
N GLY A 226 -0.18 32.48 -6.52
CA GLY A 226 -1.52 32.35 -7.09
C GLY A 226 -1.57 32.59 -8.60
N GLY A 227 -0.41 32.62 -9.27
CA GLY A 227 -0.26 33.05 -10.65
C GLY A 227 -0.14 31.92 -11.66
N ASN A 228 0.46 30.79 -11.26
CA ASN A 228 0.67 29.64 -12.15
C ASN A 228 -0.14 28.43 -11.69
N SER A 229 -0.89 27.82 -12.61
CA SER A 229 -1.60 26.57 -12.38
C SER A 229 -0.61 25.41 -12.43
N LEU A 230 -0.39 24.77 -11.28
CA LEU A 230 0.44 23.57 -11.12
C LEU A 230 -0.34 22.30 -11.45
N LEU A 231 -1.64 22.31 -11.16
CA LEU A 231 -2.58 21.28 -11.57
C LEU A 231 -3.83 21.95 -12.15
N SER A 232 -4.11 21.68 -13.42
CA SER A 232 -5.36 22.07 -14.08
C SER A 232 -6.58 21.47 -13.37
N PRO A 233 -7.77 22.07 -13.45
CA PRO A 233 -8.98 21.55 -12.82
C PRO A 233 -9.19 20.04 -13.01
N LYS A 234 -9.33 19.32 -11.90
CA LYS A 234 -9.67 17.89 -11.84
C LYS A 234 -11.02 17.71 -11.14
N THR A 235 -11.76 16.71 -11.60
CA THR A 235 -13.07 16.34 -11.07
C THR A 235 -13.14 14.81 -11.00
N VAL A 236 -14.20 14.31 -10.38
CA VAL A 236 -14.50 12.89 -10.31
C VAL A 236 -15.91 12.64 -10.86
N THR A 237 -16.08 11.52 -11.56
CA THR A 237 -17.36 11.11 -12.17
C THR A 237 -17.99 9.91 -11.46
N SER A 238 -17.32 9.35 -10.45
CA SER A 238 -17.75 8.23 -9.62
C SER A 238 -16.97 8.25 -8.29
N TYR A 239 -16.81 7.13 -7.58
CA TYR A 239 -16.26 7.10 -6.22
C TYR A 239 -14.84 7.68 -6.03
N GLN A 240 -13.96 7.60 -7.03
CA GLN A 240 -12.57 8.05 -6.90
C GLN A 240 -11.97 8.46 -8.26
N ALA A 241 -11.03 9.41 -8.25
CA ALA A 241 -10.20 9.76 -9.40
C ALA A 241 -8.77 10.16 -8.98
N GLY A 242 -7.81 9.95 -9.89
CA GLY A 242 -6.38 10.11 -9.63
C GLY A 242 -5.65 8.77 -9.53
N PRO A 243 -4.40 8.75 -9.03
CA PRO A 243 -3.64 9.92 -8.56
C PRO A 243 -3.26 10.87 -9.70
N TYR A 244 -3.23 12.16 -9.41
CA TYR A 244 -2.77 13.22 -10.30
C TYR A 244 -1.49 13.84 -9.76
N SER A 245 -0.41 13.80 -10.55
CA SER A 245 0.86 14.41 -10.15
C SER A 245 0.94 15.89 -10.50
N PHE A 246 1.63 16.67 -9.66
CA PHE A 246 2.07 18.03 -9.95
C PHE A 246 3.46 18.30 -9.34
N MET A 247 4.20 19.24 -9.91
CA MET A 247 5.57 19.57 -9.49
C MET A 247 5.64 20.96 -8.85
N LEU A 248 6.28 21.05 -7.68
CA LEU A 248 6.71 22.31 -7.08
C LEU A 248 8.21 22.50 -7.32
N ALA A 249 8.54 23.36 -8.29
CA ALA A 249 9.93 23.65 -8.66
C ALA A 249 10.47 24.89 -7.93
N GLU A 250 11.74 24.84 -7.52
CA GLU A 250 12.46 25.96 -6.90
C GLU A 250 12.57 27.20 -7.81
N THR A 251 12.45 27.02 -9.13
CA THR A 251 12.63 28.07 -10.14
C THR A 251 11.44 29.03 -10.30
N GLN A 252 10.34 28.82 -9.58
CA GLN A 252 9.15 29.70 -9.62
C GLN A 252 9.21 30.85 -8.60
N PHE A 253 10.25 30.92 -7.75
CA PHE A 253 10.43 31.95 -6.72
C PHE A 253 11.46 33.03 -7.05
N SER A 254 12.10 32.99 -8.22
CA SER A 254 13.22 33.85 -8.59
C SER A 254 12.84 35.25 -9.12
N VAL A 255 11.71 35.83 -8.67
CA VAL A 255 11.32 37.19 -9.08
C VAL A 255 10.91 38.04 -7.87
N LEU A 256 11.74 38.17 -6.84
CA LEU A 256 11.62 39.28 -5.87
C LEU A 256 12.95 39.78 -5.29
N GLU A 257 14.09 39.59 -5.96
CA GLU A 257 15.32 40.30 -5.59
C GLU A 257 16.03 40.87 -6.82
N GLU A 258 15.44 41.89 -7.43
CA GLU A 258 16.30 42.93 -8.02
C GLU A 258 16.61 43.95 -6.91
N PRO A 259 17.87 44.12 -6.49
CA PRO A 259 18.22 45.21 -5.60
C PRO A 259 17.94 46.51 -6.34
N ILE A 260 17.13 47.39 -5.74
CA ILE A 260 16.93 48.76 -6.23
C ILE A 260 18.29 49.47 -6.14
N THR A 261 19.06 49.44 -7.22
CA THR A 261 20.19 50.36 -7.39
C THR A 261 19.62 51.74 -7.66
N LEU A 262 19.56 52.56 -6.61
CA LEU A 262 19.40 54.00 -6.72
C LEU A 262 20.56 54.57 -7.55
N GLN A 263 20.33 54.81 -8.83
CA GLN A 263 21.24 55.61 -9.65
C GLN A 263 21.12 57.08 -9.21
N PRO A 264 22.23 57.79 -8.92
CA PRO A 264 22.18 59.21 -8.60
C PRO A 264 21.69 59.99 -9.82
N LYS A 265 20.64 60.78 -9.62
CA LYS A 265 20.06 61.71 -10.59
C LYS A 265 21.12 62.73 -11.04
N THR A 266 21.71 62.53 -12.21
CA THR A 266 22.45 63.59 -12.91
C THR A 266 21.47 64.36 -13.79
N THR A 267 21.15 65.58 -13.38
CA THR A 267 20.38 66.54 -14.18
C THR A 267 21.24 67.07 -15.32
N PRO A 268 20.76 67.06 -16.58
CA PRO A 268 21.39 67.85 -17.63
C PRO A 268 20.99 69.32 -17.48
N ARG A 269 21.99 70.21 -17.48
CA ARG A 269 21.85 71.66 -17.62
C ARG A 269 21.32 71.97 -19.02
N PRO A 270 20.27 72.81 -19.17
CA PRO A 270 19.79 73.20 -20.49
C PRO A 270 20.71 74.25 -21.13
N PRO A 271 20.75 74.32 -22.48
CA PRO A 271 21.50 75.35 -23.21
C PRO A 271 20.93 76.76 -23.01
#